data_AF-A0AAE0KES1-F1
#
_entry.id   AF-A0AAE0KES1-F1
#
_cell.length_a   1.000
_cell.length_b   1.000
_cell.length_c   1.000
_cell.angle_alpha   90.00
_cell.angle_beta   90.00
_cell.angle_gamma   90.00
#
_symmetry.space_group_name_H-M   'P 1'
#
loop_
_entity.id
_entity.type
_entity.pdbx_description
1 polymer ?
#
loop_
_entity_poly.entity_id
_entity_poly.type
_entity_poly.pdbx_seq_one_letter_code
_entity_poly.pdbx_strand_id
1 'polypeptide(L)'
;MSLSDFHTMKKTDVDYAVYLVTDSTPAILGDRDLGWVVEAAIKGGVGCVQLRDKTSDTAQLIDIGRKLHAVTQQHRVPLLINDRVDVALAAGCEGVHIGQDDMELSAARRLLGPDAIIGVTVSTVDQALRACEGGADYLGIGTVYATPTKTNTKDIIGTAGVRQILEAIAEAGHANVRTVCIGGINESNLQRILFQSAAAAKRLDGIAVVSAIVASPTPDAAAQKLLNLARLPPPFCPASGENAPKAVTADEILALVPDIVKKIHTGSPLSHNMTNLVVQNFAANVALAIGASPIMANYGEEAADLCKLGGSLVINMGTVTPDGLANYVKALKAYNQVGRPVVFDPVGAGATSVRRSAVKTILASGYLDVIKGNEGEIRTLFGDDGTQQRGVDSSSTLDAAQKAELVQKLAAREKNVIIMTGKTDYVSDGERTFSLDNGHPYLAMVTGTGCVLGTAVSAAVAISGGDKLAAALAVMLQFEIAAEKAASRTDVQGPGTFVAAFIDELYKIRQATAKDDLTWLSVAHVSRVL
;
A
#
# COMPACT_ATOMS: atom_id res chain seq x y z
N MET A 1 21.13 23.69 45.22
CA MET A 1 20.62 24.01 43.86
C MET A 1 19.11 23.86 43.91
N SER A 2 18.37 24.89 43.53
CA SER A 2 16.91 24.93 43.65
C SER A 2 16.22 23.95 42.70
N LEU A 3 15.07 23.43 43.14
CA LEU A 3 14.16 22.51 42.44
C LEU A 3 13.41 23.15 41.25
N SER A 4 13.92 24.24 40.66
CA SER A 4 13.16 25.13 39.77
C SER A 4 13.44 24.98 38.27
N ASP A 5 14.30 24.05 37.84
CA ASP A 5 14.63 23.87 36.41
C ASP A 5 14.16 22.52 35.85
N PHE A 6 12.96 22.05 36.26
CA PHE A 6 12.24 21.06 35.45
C PHE A 6 11.76 21.76 34.17
N HIS A 7 12.55 21.63 33.10
CA HIS A 7 12.15 22.05 31.77
C HIS A 7 10.83 21.36 31.42
N THR A 8 9.71 22.09 31.49
CA THR A 8 8.41 21.60 31.04
C THR A 8 8.53 21.20 29.57
N MET A 9 8.18 19.96 29.25
CA MET A 9 8.19 19.47 27.87
C MET A 9 7.30 20.38 27.03
N LYS A 10 7.85 20.96 25.95
CA LYS A 10 7.04 21.72 25.02
C LYS A 10 6.24 20.75 24.16
N LYS A 11 5.00 21.11 23.87
CA LYS A 11 4.11 20.34 22.98
C LYS A 11 4.73 20.00 21.63
N THR A 12 5.60 20.88 21.13
CA THR A 12 6.32 20.73 19.87
C THR A 12 7.35 19.60 19.87
N ASP A 13 7.78 19.18 21.07
CA ASP A 13 8.90 18.26 21.27
C ASP A 13 8.43 16.81 21.47
N VAL A 14 7.10 16.57 21.45
CA VAL A 14 6.52 15.23 21.59
C VAL A 14 6.83 14.40 20.35
N ASP A 15 7.46 13.24 20.55
CA ASP A 15 7.72 12.28 19.49
C ASP A 15 6.52 11.34 19.32
N TYR A 16 5.77 11.56 18.25
CA TYR A 16 4.60 10.76 17.91
C TYR A 16 4.91 9.51 17.08
N ALA A 17 6.19 9.25 16.73
CA ALA A 17 6.58 8.16 15.83
C ALA A 17 5.97 6.80 16.26
N VAL A 18 6.04 6.50 17.55
CA VAL A 18 5.31 5.40 18.18
C VAL A 18 4.60 5.90 19.42
N TYR A 19 3.28 5.93 19.33
CA TYR A 19 2.37 6.34 20.39
C TYR A 19 1.66 5.11 20.98
N LEU A 20 1.92 4.82 22.24
CA LEU A 20 1.27 3.72 22.96
C LEU A 20 -0.07 4.16 23.55
N VAL A 21 -1.13 3.43 23.23
CA VAL A 21 -2.41 3.51 23.92
C VAL A 21 -2.56 2.25 24.78
N THR A 22 -2.77 2.41 26.09
CA THR A 22 -2.88 1.27 27.01
C THR A 22 -4.22 0.56 26.86
N ASP A 23 -4.26 -0.70 27.26
CA ASP A 23 -5.49 -1.44 27.48
C ASP A 23 -5.28 -2.43 28.62
N SER A 24 -5.96 -2.19 29.75
CA SER A 24 -5.81 -2.97 30.97
C SER A 24 -6.67 -4.24 30.99
N THR A 25 -7.38 -4.55 29.90
CA THR A 25 -8.27 -5.71 29.90
C THR A 25 -7.46 -7.02 29.95
N PRO A 26 -8.00 -8.07 30.62
CA PRO A 26 -7.34 -9.38 30.67
C PRO A 26 -7.04 -9.97 29.28
N ALA A 27 -7.81 -9.61 28.26
CA ALA A 27 -7.62 -10.09 26.89
C ALA A 27 -6.34 -9.54 26.22
N ILE A 28 -5.82 -8.39 26.66
CA ILE A 28 -4.65 -7.73 26.06
C ILE A 28 -3.48 -7.71 27.04
N LEU A 29 -3.70 -7.24 28.27
CA LEU A 29 -2.64 -7.15 29.28
C LEU A 29 -2.33 -8.52 29.90
N GLY A 30 -3.35 -9.36 30.10
CA GLY A 30 -3.28 -10.53 30.96
C GLY A 30 -3.13 -10.15 32.42
N ASP A 31 -2.36 -10.92 33.18
CA ASP A 31 -2.10 -10.68 34.61
C ASP A 31 -0.84 -9.83 34.87
N ARG A 32 -0.32 -9.16 33.85
CA ARG A 32 0.93 -8.39 33.92
C ARG A 32 0.71 -7.01 34.51
N ASP A 33 1.77 -6.47 35.13
CA ASP A 33 1.77 -5.10 35.63
C ASP A 33 1.83 -4.09 34.46
N LEU A 34 0.85 -3.19 34.41
CA LEU A 34 0.76 -2.18 33.35
C LEU A 34 1.94 -1.19 33.40
N GLY A 35 2.42 -0.84 34.60
CA GLY A 35 3.56 0.05 34.78
C GLY A 35 4.83 -0.51 34.14
N TRP A 36 5.11 -1.79 34.38
CA TRP A 36 6.21 -2.53 33.76
C TRP A 36 6.08 -2.56 32.23
N VAL A 37 4.90 -2.84 31.69
CA VAL A 37 4.68 -2.85 30.22
C VAL A 37 4.98 -1.48 29.62
N VAL A 38 4.47 -0.41 30.25
CA VAL A 38 4.69 0.97 29.79
C VAL A 38 6.17 1.35 29.89
N GLU A 39 6.85 1.05 31.00
CA GLU A 39 8.26 1.33 31.18
C GLU A 39 9.13 0.59 30.14
N ALA A 40 8.85 -0.69 29.90
CA ALA A 40 9.52 -1.49 28.89
C ALA A 40 9.32 -0.90 27.48
N ALA A 41 8.08 -0.52 27.15
CA ALA A 41 7.77 0.10 25.86
C ALA A 41 8.50 1.44 25.65
N ILE A 42 8.60 2.27 26.70
CA ILE A 42 9.36 3.52 26.68
C ILE A 42 10.85 3.25 26.46
N LYS A 43 11.43 2.24 27.12
CA LYS A 43 12.82 1.82 26.88
C LYS A 43 13.05 1.33 25.45
N GLY A 44 12.03 0.76 24.82
CA GLY A 44 12.03 0.43 23.39
C GLY A 44 11.78 1.62 22.44
N GLY A 45 11.55 2.81 22.96
CA GLY A 45 11.46 4.05 22.18
C GLY A 45 10.03 4.56 21.91
N VAL A 46 9.03 4.17 22.70
CA VAL A 46 7.73 4.87 22.71
C VAL A 46 7.92 6.33 23.14
N GLY A 47 7.42 7.27 22.32
CA GLY A 47 7.59 8.71 22.54
C GLY A 47 6.36 9.42 23.13
N CYS A 48 5.23 8.75 23.22
CA CYS A 48 4.00 9.24 23.84
C CYS A 48 3.19 8.07 24.41
N VAL A 49 2.58 8.24 25.59
CA VAL A 49 1.73 7.23 26.23
C VAL A 49 0.35 7.81 26.51
N GLN A 50 -0.70 7.02 26.26
CA GLN A 50 -2.07 7.35 26.65
C GLN A 50 -2.63 6.27 27.56
N LEU A 51 -3.07 6.68 28.73
CA LEU A 51 -3.87 5.83 29.62
C LEU A 51 -5.31 5.81 29.11
N ARG A 52 -5.72 4.63 28.65
CA ARG A 52 -7.10 4.31 28.30
C ARG A 52 -7.62 3.18 29.16
N ASP A 53 -8.59 3.52 29.99
CA ASP A 53 -9.33 2.59 30.85
C ASP A 53 -10.80 3.03 30.87
N LYS A 54 -11.69 2.13 30.44
CA LYS A 54 -13.14 2.39 30.38
C LYS A 54 -13.92 1.74 31.51
N THR A 55 -13.23 1.05 32.41
CA THR A 55 -13.83 0.14 33.40
C THR A 55 -13.58 0.61 34.83
N SER A 56 -12.41 1.18 35.10
CA SER A 56 -12.06 1.67 36.43
C SER A 56 -12.92 2.86 36.84
N ASP A 57 -13.24 2.94 38.13
CA ASP A 57 -13.85 4.14 38.69
C ASP A 57 -12.85 5.32 38.68
N THR A 58 -13.37 6.52 38.92
CA THR A 58 -12.56 7.74 38.86
C THR A 58 -11.38 7.74 39.83
N ALA A 59 -11.56 7.24 41.06
CA ALA A 59 -10.51 7.27 42.08
C ALA A 59 -9.37 6.32 41.70
N GLN A 60 -9.73 5.10 41.29
CA GLN A 60 -8.79 4.10 40.79
C GLN A 60 -8.06 4.62 39.54
N LEU A 61 -8.77 5.27 38.62
CA LEU A 61 -8.16 5.79 37.40
C LEU A 61 -7.16 6.92 37.69
N ILE A 62 -7.44 7.78 38.68
CA ILE A 62 -6.48 8.79 39.14
C ILE A 62 -5.24 8.12 39.75
N ASP A 63 -5.41 7.08 40.56
CA ASP A 63 -4.29 6.38 41.19
C ASP A 63 -3.42 5.64 40.15
N ILE A 64 -4.03 5.01 39.15
CA ILE A 64 -3.33 4.41 38.01
C ILE A 64 -2.60 5.50 37.22
N GLY A 65 -3.29 6.62 36.94
CA GLY A 65 -2.72 7.79 36.25
C GLY A 65 -1.46 8.30 36.94
N ARG A 66 -1.49 8.50 38.26
CA ARG A 66 -0.32 8.95 39.05
C ARG A 66 0.85 7.96 39.00
N LYS A 67 0.57 6.67 39.10
CA LYS A 67 1.60 5.62 39.03
C LYS A 67 2.27 5.59 37.66
N LEU A 68 1.50 5.62 36.58
CA LEU A 68 2.05 5.68 35.23
C LEU A 68 2.76 6.99 34.96
N HIS A 69 2.24 8.10 35.47
CA HIS A 69 2.85 9.41 35.29
C HIS A 69 4.27 9.43 35.87
N ALA A 70 4.44 8.92 37.10
CA ALA A 70 5.74 8.78 37.75
C ALA A 70 6.73 7.96 36.91
N VAL A 71 6.29 6.90 36.22
CA VAL A 71 7.11 6.12 35.30
C VAL A 71 7.48 6.96 34.07
N THR A 72 6.50 7.56 33.40
CA THR A 72 6.71 8.33 32.16
C THR A 72 7.60 9.56 32.36
N GLN A 73 7.49 10.24 33.51
CA GLN A 73 8.31 11.41 33.86
C GLN A 73 9.80 11.08 33.99
N GLN A 74 10.15 9.90 34.52
CA GLN A 74 11.55 9.47 34.62
C GLN A 74 12.26 9.40 33.27
N HIS A 75 11.47 9.19 32.20
CA HIS A 75 11.95 9.07 30.84
C HIS A 75 11.64 10.29 29.96
N ARG A 76 11.01 11.34 30.52
CA ARG A 76 10.55 12.52 29.77
C ARG A 76 9.65 12.15 28.59
N VAL A 77 8.69 11.26 28.84
CA VAL A 77 7.62 10.90 27.90
C VAL A 77 6.31 11.45 28.45
N PRO A 78 5.44 12.10 27.66
CA PRO A 78 4.18 12.62 28.17
C PRO A 78 3.18 11.49 28.40
N LEU A 79 2.36 11.63 29.44
CA LEU A 79 1.20 10.80 29.69
C LEU A 79 -0.08 11.59 29.37
N LEU A 80 -0.89 11.06 28.46
CA LEU A 80 -2.20 11.60 28.11
C LEU A 80 -3.31 10.74 28.73
N ILE A 81 -4.40 11.36 29.16
CA ILE A 81 -5.58 10.64 29.64
C ILE A 81 -6.65 10.61 28.56
N ASN A 82 -7.20 9.43 28.28
CA ASN A 82 -8.29 9.26 27.34
C ASN A 82 -9.61 9.79 27.94
N ASP A 83 -10.28 10.70 27.22
CA ASP A 83 -11.62 11.28 27.44
C ASP A 83 -11.79 12.13 28.74
N ARG A 84 -11.04 11.83 29.81
CA ARG A 84 -11.26 12.33 31.17
C ARG A 84 -10.36 13.51 31.56
N VAL A 85 -10.81 14.73 31.25
CA VAL A 85 -10.15 16.00 31.62
C VAL A 85 -9.97 16.17 33.13
N ASP A 86 -10.98 15.79 33.91
CA ASP A 86 -10.97 15.83 35.37
C ASP A 86 -9.88 14.94 35.97
N VAL A 87 -9.70 13.73 35.42
CA VAL A 87 -8.65 12.80 35.84
C VAL A 87 -7.26 13.33 35.47
N ALA A 88 -7.09 13.89 34.27
CA ALA A 88 -5.82 14.49 33.87
C ALA A 88 -5.39 15.61 34.83
N LEU A 89 -6.31 16.49 35.21
CA LEU A 89 -6.07 17.53 36.21
C LEU A 89 -5.71 16.96 37.59
N ALA A 90 -6.48 15.97 38.07
CA ALA A 90 -6.28 15.39 39.39
C ALA A 90 -4.99 14.55 39.52
N ALA A 91 -4.56 13.93 38.41
CA ALA A 91 -3.32 13.16 38.33
C ALA A 91 -2.10 14.04 38.00
N GLY A 92 -2.31 15.24 37.43
CA GLY A 92 -1.23 16.16 37.03
C GLY A 92 -0.58 15.80 35.69
N CYS A 93 -1.28 15.08 34.82
CA CYS A 93 -0.76 14.61 33.54
C CYS A 93 -0.65 15.73 32.49
N GLU A 94 0.16 15.52 31.45
CA GLU A 94 0.48 16.53 30.43
C GLU A 94 -0.71 16.90 29.52
N GLY A 95 -1.77 16.08 29.48
CA GLY A 95 -2.94 16.40 28.68
C GLY A 95 -3.92 15.26 28.47
N VAL A 96 -4.73 15.38 27.41
CA VAL A 96 -5.82 14.46 27.10
C VAL A 96 -5.92 14.13 25.62
N HIS A 97 -6.60 13.03 25.33
CA HIS A 97 -7.13 12.74 24.00
C HIS A 97 -8.65 12.64 24.10
N ILE A 98 -9.37 13.34 23.23
CA ILE A 98 -10.83 13.40 23.23
C ILE A 98 -11.42 12.80 21.96
N GLY A 99 -12.47 12.02 22.11
CA GLY A 99 -13.34 11.55 21.06
C GLY A 99 -14.39 12.58 20.62
N GLN A 100 -15.22 12.19 19.66
CA GLN A 100 -16.26 13.06 19.10
C GLN A 100 -17.48 13.24 20.02
N ASP A 101 -17.72 12.29 20.92
CA ASP A 101 -18.85 12.31 21.85
C ASP A 101 -18.44 12.76 23.27
N ASP A 102 -17.19 13.18 23.45
CA ASP A 102 -16.63 13.58 24.74
C ASP A 102 -16.74 15.10 24.97
N MET A 103 -16.06 15.62 26.00
CA MET A 103 -15.98 17.05 26.25
C MET A 103 -15.42 17.80 25.03
N GLU A 104 -16.08 18.90 24.65
CA GLU A 104 -15.61 19.73 23.55
C GLU A 104 -14.17 20.22 23.75
N LEU A 105 -13.40 20.23 22.66
CA LEU A 105 -12.03 20.75 22.62
C LEU A 105 -11.90 22.13 23.28
N SER A 106 -12.83 23.04 22.97
CA SER A 106 -12.81 24.40 23.53
C SER A 106 -12.94 24.41 25.05
N ALA A 107 -13.76 23.51 25.61
CA ALA A 107 -13.96 23.37 27.05
C ALA A 107 -12.75 22.71 27.72
N ALA A 108 -12.22 21.64 27.13
CA ALA A 108 -11.00 21.00 27.60
C ALA A 108 -9.82 21.98 27.64
N ARG A 109 -9.65 22.79 26.58
CA ARG A 109 -8.62 23.84 26.50
C ARG A 109 -8.79 24.91 27.57
N ARG A 110 -10.01 25.34 27.89
CA ARG A 110 -10.28 26.31 28.98
C ARG A 110 -9.91 25.76 30.35
N LEU A 111 -10.12 24.47 30.60
CA LEU A 111 -9.86 23.82 31.89
C LEU A 111 -8.38 23.47 32.09
N LEU A 112 -7.73 22.93 31.06
CA LEU A 112 -6.35 22.45 31.12
C LEU A 112 -5.32 23.56 30.84
N GLY A 113 -5.75 24.66 30.23
CA GLY A 113 -4.89 25.77 29.89
C GLY A 113 -4.16 25.62 28.53
N PRO A 114 -3.36 26.63 28.16
CA PRO A 114 -2.73 26.72 26.85
C PRO A 114 -1.60 25.69 26.66
N ASP A 115 -0.99 25.20 27.75
CA ASP A 115 0.21 24.35 27.70
C ASP A 115 -0.10 22.84 27.66
N ALA A 116 -1.33 22.43 27.98
CA ALA A 116 -1.72 21.02 27.94
C ALA A 116 -1.80 20.46 26.52
N ILE A 117 -1.39 19.22 26.33
CA ILE A 117 -1.46 18.52 25.04
C ILE A 117 -2.90 18.00 24.84
N ILE A 118 -3.59 18.44 23.79
CA ILE A 118 -4.95 17.97 23.47
C ILE A 118 -4.99 17.34 22.09
N GLY A 119 -5.24 16.04 22.06
CA GLY A 119 -5.49 15.26 20.86
C GLY A 119 -6.97 15.09 20.55
N VAL A 120 -7.34 15.05 19.28
CA VAL A 120 -8.74 14.81 18.86
C VAL A 120 -8.82 13.61 17.92
N THR A 121 -9.74 12.67 18.18
CA THR A 121 -10.06 11.61 17.22
C THR A 121 -10.81 12.19 16.02
N VAL A 122 -10.38 11.88 14.81
CA VAL A 122 -11.05 12.29 13.56
C VAL A 122 -11.14 11.14 12.57
N SER A 123 -12.24 11.06 11.81
CA SER A 123 -12.47 10.05 10.77
C SER A 123 -12.95 10.67 9.45
N THR A 124 -13.17 11.98 9.40
CA THR A 124 -13.59 12.70 8.19
C THR A 124 -12.78 13.99 8.01
N VAL A 125 -12.76 14.51 6.78
CA VAL A 125 -12.14 15.81 6.46
C VAL A 125 -12.74 16.93 7.34
N ASP A 126 -14.06 17.01 7.43
CA ASP A 126 -14.74 18.05 8.22
C ASP A 126 -14.41 17.98 9.73
N GLN A 127 -14.20 16.77 10.27
CA GLN A 127 -13.77 16.63 11.66
C GLN A 127 -12.32 17.09 11.85
N ALA A 128 -11.43 16.75 10.90
CA ALA A 128 -10.04 17.15 10.93
C ALA A 128 -9.87 18.67 10.86
N LEU A 129 -10.55 19.34 9.92
CA LEU A 129 -10.47 20.79 9.76
C LEU A 129 -10.99 21.52 11.01
N ARG A 130 -12.16 21.14 11.52
CA ARG A 130 -12.71 21.72 12.76
C ARG A 130 -11.80 21.53 13.96
N ALA A 131 -11.14 20.38 14.09
CA ALA A 131 -10.19 20.13 15.18
C ALA A 131 -8.94 21.01 15.05
N CYS A 132 -8.41 21.18 13.84
CA CYS A 132 -7.29 22.10 13.56
C CYS A 132 -7.65 23.54 13.90
N GLU A 133 -8.79 24.03 13.42
CA GLU A 133 -9.30 25.39 13.69
C GLU A 133 -9.55 25.62 15.18
N GLY A 134 -10.01 24.59 15.90
CA GLY A 134 -10.24 24.63 17.34
C GLY A 134 -8.98 24.59 18.20
N GLY A 135 -7.78 24.47 17.60
CA GLY A 135 -6.51 24.46 18.32
C GLY A 135 -6.14 23.11 18.96
N ALA A 136 -6.49 22.00 18.30
CA ALA A 136 -5.95 20.69 18.64
C ALA A 136 -4.43 20.67 18.41
N ASP A 137 -3.68 20.04 19.33
CA ASP A 137 -2.22 19.94 19.20
C ASP A 137 -1.82 18.78 18.27
N TYR A 138 -2.65 17.74 18.23
CA TYR A 138 -2.51 16.64 17.28
C TYR A 138 -3.86 15.97 16.98
N LEU A 139 -3.92 15.22 15.88
CA LEU A 139 -5.09 14.45 15.49
C LEU A 139 -4.79 12.94 15.52
N GLY A 140 -5.70 12.18 16.11
CA GLY A 140 -5.75 10.72 15.98
C GLY A 140 -6.69 10.33 14.86
N ILE A 141 -6.15 9.99 13.70
CA ILE A 141 -6.91 9.62 12.51
C ILE A 141 -7.38 8.17 12.65
N GLY A 142 -8.71 8.00 12.69
CA GLY A 142 -9.44 6.80 13.06
C GLY A 142 -9.40 5.65 12.04
N THR A 143 -9.92 4.50 12.51
CA THR A 143 -9.63 3.11 12.13
C THR A 143 -9.14 2.87 10.70
N VAL A 144 -7.83 2.71 10.52
CA VAL A 144 -7.25 2.35 9.21
C VAL A 144 -7.66 0.92 8.79
N TYR A 145 -7.65 -0.02 9.74
CA TYR A 145 -8.10 -1.40 9.56
C TYR A 145 -8.95 -1.86 10.74
N ALA A 146 -9.85 -2.82 10.49
CA ALA A 146 -10.66 -3.43 11.55
C ALA A 146 -9.78 -3.90 12.73
N THR A 147 -10.22 -3.62 13.96
CA THR A 147 -9.49 -3.97 15.18
C THR A 147 -10.44 -4.53 16.24
N PRO A 148 -10.03 -5.55 17.02
CA PRO A 148 -10.82 -6.03 18.15
C PRO A 148 -11.03 -4.97 19.26
N THR A 149 -10.12 -3.98 19.37
CA THR A 149 -10.14 -2.97 20.45
C THR A 149 -11.25 -1.92 20.30
N LYS A 150 -11.82 -1.76 19.09
CA LYS A 150 -12.99 -0.92 18.81
C LYS A 150 -13.96 -1.72 17.94
N THR A 151 -15.08 -2.16 18.53
CA THR A 151 -16.09 -3.01 17.86
C THR A 151 -17.00 -2.25 16.90
N ASN A 152 -16.95 -0.91 16.87
CA ASN A 152 -17.73 -0.10 15.92
C ASN A 152 -17.00 -0.01 14.58
N THR A 153 -17.48 -0.74 13.57
CA THR A 153 -16.88 -0.87 12.23
C THR A 153 -17.29 0.24 11.24
N LYS A 154 -18.17 1.17 11.66
CA LYS A 154 -18.73 2.21 10.78
C LYS A 154 -17.71 3.26 10.31
N ASP A 155 -16.53 3.32 10.92
CA ASP A 155 -15.53 4.37 10.71
C ASP A 155 -14.21 3.86 10.10
N ILE A 156 -14.20 2.73 9.39
CA ILE A 156 -12.98 2.23 8.73
C ILE A 156 -12.74 3.00 7.44
N ILE A 157 -11.71 3.85 7.41
CA ILE A 157 -11.42 4.75 6.27
C ILE A 157 -10.27 4.29 5.37
N GLY A 158 -9.45 3.35 5.84
CA GLY A 158 -8.28 2.86 5.09
C GLY A 158 -7.20 3.92 4.84
N THR A 159 -6.14 3.53 4.13
CA THR A 159 -5.01 4.43 3.81
C THR A 159 -5.41 5.59 2.89
N ALA A 160 -6.39 5.38 2.01
CA ALA A 160 -6.94 6.40 1.13
C ALA A 160 -7.68 7.50 1.89
N GLY A 161 -8.54 7.15 2.85
CA GLY A 161 -9.25 8.14 3.67
C GLY A 161 -8.29 8.91 4.59
N VAL A 162 -7.26 8.25 5.13
CA VAL A 162 -6.18 8.95 5.85
C VAL A 162 -5.49 9.97 4.94
N ARG A 163 -5.16 9.60 3.70
CA ARG A 163 -4.50 10.52 2.76
C ARG A 163 -5.38 11.74 2.44
N GLN A 164 -6.67 11.54 2.18
CA GLN A 164 -7.63 12.63 1.94
C GLN A 164 -7.68 13.62 3.10
N ILE A 165 -7.65 13.13 4.34
CA ILE A 165 -7.59 13.97 5.53
C ILE A 165 -6.27 14.76 5.57
N LEU A 166 -5.13 14.13 5.29
CA LEU A 166 -3.82 14.80 5.29
C LEU A 166 -3.70 15.86 4.19
N GLU A 167 -4.24 15.60 3.00
CA GLU A 167 -4.34 16.56 1.90
C GLU A 167 -5.13 17.79 2.32
N ALA A 168 -6.36 17.59 2.84
CA ALA A 168 -7.22 18.69 3.27
C ALA A 168 -6.59 19.52 4.41
N ILE A 169 -5.95 18.89 5.39
CA ILE A 169 -5.23 19.59 6.47
C ILE A 169 -4.11 20.47 5.90
N ALA A 170 -3.36 19.96 4.91
CA ALA A 170 -2.26 20.69 4.31
C ALA A 170 -2.76 21.88 3.47
N GLU A 171 -3.79 21.65 2.64
CA GLU A 171 -4.41 22.68 1.80
C GLU A 171 -5.03 23.81 2.62
N ALA A 172 -5.60 23.48 3.79
CA ALA A 172 -6.13 24.46 4.73
C ALA A 172 -5.05 25.21 5.54
N GLY A 173 -3.75 24.98 5.30
CA GLY A 173 -2.65 25.66 5.98
C GLY A 173 -2.34 25.11 7.38
N HIS A 174 -2.84 23.94 7.73
CA HIS A 174 -2.65 23.30 9.04
C HIS A 174 -1.60 22.18 9.01
N ALA A 175 -0.65 22.22 8.07
CA ALA A 175 0.37 21.18 7.89
C ALA A 175 1.19 20.88 9.18
N ASN A 176 1.35 21.87 10.06
CA ASN A 176 2.10 21.78 11.32
C ASN A 176 1.36 21.02 12.44
N VAL A 177 0.04 20.81 12.33
CA VAL A 177 -0.71 20.02 13.33
C VAL A 177 -0.28 18.56 13.23
N ARG A 178 0.15 17.95 14.33
CA ARG A 178 0.67 16.58 14.33
C ARG A 178 -0.45 15.58 14.04
N THR A 179 -0.12 14.48 13.38
CA THR A 179 -1.09 13.47 12.96
C THR A 179 -0.56 12.06 13.20
N VAL A 180 -1.35 11.25 13.89
CA VAL A 180 -1.11 9.82 14.06
C VAL A 180 -2.30 9.06 13.51
N CYS A 181 -2.09 7.87 12.96
CA CYS A 181 -3.19 6.98 12.63
C CYS A 181 -3.33 5.87 13.68
N ILE A 182 -4.54 5.34 13.84
CA ILE A 182 -4.84 4.27 14.81
C ILE A 182 -5.79 3.22 14.19
N GLY A 183 -5.72 2.00 14.70
CA GLY A 183 -6.66 0.92 14.39
C GLY A 183 -6.08 -0.15 13.47
N GLY A 184 -5.87 -1.34 14.03
CA GLY A 184 -5.41 -2.53 13.30
C GLY A 184 -3.94 -2.44 12.82
N ILE A 185 -3.15 -1.54 13.40
CA ILE A 185 -1.74 -1.30 13.02
C ILE A 185 -0.82 -2.28 13.75
N ASN A 186 0.12 -2.86 13.03
CA ASN A 186 1.16 -3.74 13.55
C ASN A 186 2.40 -3.74 12.62
N GLU A 187 3.41 -4.50 12.99
CA GLU A 187 4.68 -4.63 12.24
C GLU A 187 4.51 -5.06 10.77
N SER A 188 3.44 -5.78 10.43
CA SER A 188 3.23 -6.30 9.07
C SER A 188 2.60 -5.29 8.11
N ASN A 189 1.99 -4.21 8.62
CA ASN A 189 1.27 -3.25 7.79
C ASN A 189 1.70 -1.78 7.97
N LEU A 190 2.39 -1.41 9.06
CA LEU A 190 2.62 0.00 9.36
C LEU A 190 3.39 0.76 8.27
N GLN A 191 4.43 0.16 7.66
CA GLN A 191 5.19 0.86 6.62
C GLN A 191 4.35 1.09 5.37
N ARG A 192 3.46 0.15 5.04
CA ARG A 192 2.51 0.30 3.94
C ARG A 192 1.50 1.41 4.24
N ILE A 193 1.02 1.50 5.48
CA ILE A 193 0.14 2.60 5.90
C ILE A 193 0.84 3.93 5.70
N LEU A 194 2.02 4.11 6.30
CA LEU A 194 2.79 5.36 6.19
C LEU A 194 3.08 5.74 4.74
N PHE A 195 3.40 4.76 3.90
CA PHE A 195 3.67 4.99 2.47
C PHE A 195 2.41 5.38 1.69
N GLN A 196 1.36 4.56 1.75
CA GLN A 196 0.13 4.75 0.96
C GLN A 196 -0.68 5.96 1.43
N SER A 197 -0.64 6.28 2.73
CA SER A 197 -1.39 7.42 3.28
C SER A 197 -0.68 8.76 3.08
N ALA A 198 0.61 8.78 2.72
CA ALA A 198 1.34 10.04 2.58
C ALA A 198 0.74 10.93 1.47
N ALA A 199 0.52 12.20 1.78
CA ALA A 199 0.20 13.24 0.81
C ALA A 199 1.49 13.99 0.39
N ALA A 200 1.42 14.77 -0.69
CA ALA A 200 2.58 15.53 -1.19
C ALA A 200 3.09 16.55 -0.15
N ALA A 201 2.18 17.27 0.51
CA ALA A 201 2.50 18.34 1.46
C ALA A 201 2.45 17.91 2.94
N LYS A 202 1.93 16.72 3.25
CA LYS A 202 1.82 16.22 4.64
C LYS A 202 1.90 14.71 4.73
N ARG A 203 2.63 14.22 5.74
CA ARG A 203 2.71 12.81 6.11
C ARG A 203 2.22 12.62 7.53
N LEU A 204 1.92 11.38 7.90
CA LEU A 204 1.71 11.02 9.30
C LEU A 204 3.00 11.28 10.08
N ASP A 205 2.86 11.85 11.28
CA ASP A 205 3.95 12.06 12.23
C ASP A 205 4.25 10.78 13.04
N GLY A 206 3.34 9.80 13.01
CA GLY A 206 3.59 8.45 13.50
C GLY A 206 2.35 7.58 13.59
N ILE A 207 2.43 6.54 14.41
CA ILE A 207 1.36 5.55 14.58
C ILE A 207 0.97 5.42 16.05
N ALA A 208 -0.32 5.20 16.29
CA ALA A 208 -0.83 4.79 17.59
C ALA A 208 -1.15 3.30 17.61
N VAL A 209 -0.63 2.59 18.62
CA VAL A 209 -0.74 1.14 18.76
C VAL A 209 -1.20 0.74 20.16
N VAL A 210 -1.92 -0.39 20.24
CA VAL A 210 -2.39 -0.99 21.49
C VAL A 210 -1.79 -2.38 21.65
N SER A 211 -2.44 -3.39 21.07
CA SER A 211 -2.08 -4.80 21.26
C SER A 211 -0.70 -5.16 20.71
N ALA A 212 -0.21 -4.45 19.68
CA ALA A 212 1.11 -4.69 19.10
C ALA A 212 2.26 -4.51 20.11
N ILE A 213 2.05 -3.73 21.18
CA ILE A 213 2.99 -3.57 22.28
C ILE A 213 2.44 -4.21 23.55
N VAL A 214 1.22 -3.85 23.96
CA VAL A 214 0.67 -4.27 25.26
C VAL A 214 0.56 -5.79 25.34
N ALA A 215 0.15 -6.49 24.27
CA ALA A 215 0.03 -7.95 24.28
C ALA A 215 1.36 -8.68 24.00
N SER A 216 2.45 -7.97 23.70
CA SER A 216 3.76 -8.58 23.46
C SER A 216 4.38 -9.09 24.76
N PRO A 217 4.95 -10.31 24.80
CA PRO A 217 5.72 -10.77 25.96
C PRO A 217 7.01 -9.95 26.17
N THR A 218 7.50 -9.26 25.13
CA THR A 218 8.67 -8.38 25.16
C THR A 218 8.28 -6.98 24.62
N PRO A 219 7.65 -6.13 25.45
CA PRO A 219 7.14 -4.83 25.01
C PRO A 219 8.22 -3.88 24.48
N ASP A 220 9.42 -3.94 25.05
CA ASP A 220 10.61 -3.20 24.64
C ASP A 220 11.05 -3.57 23.22
N ALA A 221 11.20 -4.86 22.92
CA ALA A 221 11.58 -5.34 21.60
C ALA A 221 10.51 -5.02 20.54
N ALA A 222 9.22 -5.15 20.92
CA ALA A 222 8.11 -4.80 20.04
C ALA A 222 8.09 -3.29 19.72
N ALA A 223 8.24 -2.43 20.73
CA ALA A 223 8.33 -0.98 20.55
C ALA A 223 9.52 -0.58 19.67
N GLN A 224 10.71 -1.15 19.92
CA GLN A 224 11.92 -0.86 19.13
C GLN A 224 11.75 -1.26 17.67
N LYS A 225 11.12 -2.42 17.41
CA LYS A 225 10.84 -2.88 16.05
C LYS A 225 9.86 -1.94 15.33
N LEU A 226 8.78 -1.52 16.00
CA LEU A 226 7.82 -0.56 15.44
C LEU A 226 8.47 0.79 15.16
N LEU A 227 9.32 1.28 16.07
CA LEU A 227 10.04 2.54 15.88
C LEU A 227 10.98 2.51 14.68
N ASN A 228 11.73 1.41 14.52
CA ASN A 228 12.61 1.20 13.37
C ASN A 228 11.82 1.21 12.07
N LEU A 229 10.70 0.47 12.02
CA LEU A 229 9.83 0.43 10.85
C LEU A 229 9.19 1.80 10.56
N ALA A 230 8.82 2.56 11.59
CA ALA A 230 8.19 3.87 11.42
C ALA A 230 9.14 4.95 10.89
N ARG A 231 10.45 4.85 11.21
CA ARG A 231 11.47 5.81 10.80
C ARG A 231 12.22 5.45 9.53
N LEU A 232 12.28 4.16 9.16
CA LEU A 232 12.96 3.70 7.97
C LEU A 232 11.99 3.60 6.78
N PRO A 233 12.44 3.94 5.55
CA PRO A 233 11.62 3.74 4.37
C PRO A 233 11.30 2.25 4.18
N PRO A 234 10.10 1.91 3.67
CA PRO A 234 9.78 0.53 3.37
C PRO A 234 10.74 -0.05 2.32
N PRO A 235 11.13 -1.34 2.42
CA PRO A 235 11.98 -1.96 1.41
C PRO A 235 11.38 -1.90 0.00
N PHE A 236 10.05 -1.95 -0.14
CA PHE A 236 9.34 -1.87 -1.42
C PHE A 236 9.25 -0.43 -2.00
N CYS A 237 9.75 0.58 -1.29
CA CYS A 237 9.93 1.93 -1.80
C CYS A 237 11.44 2.27 -1.87
N PRO A 238 12.12 2.02 -3.00
CA PRO A 238 13.55 2.32 -3.10
C PRO A 238 13.80 3.84 -3.08
N ALA A 239 14.61 4.29 -2.11
CA ALA A 239 15.00 5.69 -1.90
C ALA A 239 15.65 6.37 -3.11
N SER A 240 16.19 5.59 -4.06
CA SER A 240 16.89 6.08 -5.24
C SER A 240 15.99 6.38 -6.44
N GLY A 241 14.69 6.03 -6.37
CA GLY A 241 13.76 6.12 -7.51
C GLY A 241 12.72 7.25 -7.46
N GLU A 242 12.42 7.80 -6.28
CA GLU A 242 11.36 8.83 -6.16
C GLU A 242 11.75 10.18 -6.76
N ASN A 243 13.06 10.50 -6.83
CA ASN A 243 13.56 11.80 -7.33
C ASN A 243 14.16 11.74 -8.73
N ALA A 244 14.19 10.58 -9.39
CA ALA A 244 14.65 10.50 -10.77
C ALA A 244 13.60 11.14 -11.69
N PRO A 245 14.00 11.95 -12.70
CA PRO A 245 13.06 12.47 -13.69
C PRO A 245 12.31 11.30 -14.34
N LYS A 246 10.99 11.30 -14.19
CA LYS A 246 10.11 10.31 -14.81
C LYS A 246 9.73 10.79 -16.20
N ALA A 247 9.58 9.89 -17.17
CA ALA A 247 9.13 10.24 -18.52
C ALA A 247 7.68 10.76 -18.49
N VAL A 248 7.45 11.94 -19.05
CA VAL A 248 6.20 12.71 -18.94
C VAL A 248 5.41 12.67 -20.24
N THR A 249 6.08 12.49 -21.37
CA THR A 249 5.49 12.48 -22.73
C THR A 249 5.56 11.10 -23.38
N ALA A 250 4.77 10.90 -24.44
CA ALA A 250 4.81 9.67 -25.23
C ALA A 250 6.20 9.43 -25.86
N ASP A 251 6.83 10.48 -26.39
CA ASP A 251 8.16 10.39 -27.00
C ASP A 251 9.25 10.01 -26.00
N GLU A 252 9.19 10.56 -24.77
CA GLU A 252 10.11 10.18 -23.69
C GLU A 252 9.92 8.71 -23.29
N ILE A 253 8.67 8.22 -23.24
CA ILE A 253 8.41 6.79 -23.01
C ILE A 253 9.00 5.94 -24.12
N LEU A 254 8.74 6.29 -25.39
CA LEU A 254 9.26 5.57 -26.55
C LEU A 254 10.79 5.51 -26.56
N ALA A 255 11.46 6.59 -26.15
CA ALA A 255 12.91 6.64 -26.04
C ALA A 255 13.47 5.66 -24.99
N LEU A 256 12.70 5.31 -23.95
CA LEU A 256 13.11 4.36 -22.91
C LEU A 256 12.88 2.89 -23.29
N VAL A 257 11.99 2.61 -24.25
CA VAL A 257 11.61 1.23 -24.62
C VAL A 257 12.81 0.36 -25.01
N PRO A 258 13.73 0.81 -25.91
CA PRO A 258 14.87 -0.02 -26.32
C PRO A 258 15.76 -0.44 -25.16
N ASP A 259 16.04 0.49 -24.24
CA ASP A 259 16.92 0.24 -23.10
C ASP A 259 16.29 -0.73 -22.10
N ILE A 260 14.98 -0.65 -21.87
CA ILE A 260 14.26 -1.59 -21.01
C ILE A 260 14.29 -2.99 -21.63
N VAL A 261 13.98 -3.13 -22.92
CA VAL A 261 14.02 -4.42 -23.63
C VAL A 261 15.43 -5.02 -23.63
N LYS A 262 16.48 -4.20 -23.84
CA LYS A 262 17.89 -4.63 -23.73
C LYS A 262 18.22 -5.10 -22.32
N LYS A 263 17.82 -4.35 -21.28
CA LYS A 263 18.05 -4.74 -19.87
C LYS A 263 17.41 -6.08 -19.55
N ILE A 264 16.19 -6.35 -20.04
CA ILE A 264 15.56 -7.67 -19.89
C ILE A 264 16.40 -8.74 -20.62
N HIS A 265 16.80 -8.47 -21.86
CA HIS A 265 17.59 -9.40 -22.67
C HIS A 265 18.93 -9.78 -22.01
N THR A 266 19.67 -8.81 -21.47
CA THR A 266 21.01 -9.05 -20.88
C THR A 266 20.95 -9.47 -19.41
N GLY A 267 19.96 -8.97 -18.67
CA GLY A 267 19.83 -9.20 -17.23
C GLY A 267 19.10 -10.49 -16.87
N SER A 268 18.33 -11.05 -17.81
CA SER A 268 17.53 -12.27 -17.63
C SER A 268 16.80 -12.33 -16.28
N PRO A 269 15.95 -11.33 -15.97
CA PRO A 269 15.34 -11.21 -14.65
C PRO A 269 14.46 -12.44 -14.33
N LEU A 270 14.52 -12.88 -13.07
CA LEU A 270 13.63 -13.93 -12.57
C LEU A 270 12.18 -13.41 -12.52
N SER A 271 11.26 -14.19 -13.08
CA SER A 271 9.82 -13.98 -12.95
C SER A 271 9.22 -15.17 -12.20
N HIS A 272 8.89 -14.96 -10.93
CA HIS A 272 8.22 -15.96 -10.09
C HIS A 272 6.71 -15.89 -10.29
N ASN A 273 6.14 -16.92 -10.92
CA ASN A 273 4.75 -16.94 -11.35
C ASN A 273 3.91 -17.88 -10.49
N MET A 274 3.17 -17.31 -9.54
CA MET A 274 2.10 -18.00 -8.83
C MET A 274 0.81 -17.88 -9.64
N THR A 275 0.67 -18.76 -10.64
CA THR A 275 -0.42 -18.69 -11.63
C THR A 275 -1.13 -20.03 -11.83
N ASN A 276 -2.29 -19.96 -12.47
CA ASN A 276 -3.17 -21.08 -12.73
C ASN A 276 -2.59 -22.04 -13.80
N LEU A 277 -2.98 -23.32 -13.71
CA LEU A 277 -2.46 -24.39 -14.57
C LEU A 277 -2.68 -24.17 -16.07
N VAL A 278 -3.72 -23.43 -16.47
CA VAL A 278 -4.07 -23.20 -17.87
C VAL A 278 -2.99 -22.40 -18.59
N VAL A 279 -2.32 -21.48 -17.89
CA VAL A 279 -1.41 -20.51 -18.51
C VAL A 279 0.07 -20.72 -18.19
N GLN A 280 0.43 -21.66 -17.30
CA GLN A 280 1.83 -21.84 -16.85
C GLN A 280 2.81 -22.09 -18.00
N ASN A 281 2.50 -23.02 -18.90
CA ASN A 281 3.37 -23.29 -20.05
C ASN A 281 3.49 -22.06 -20.98
N PHE A 282 2.39 -21.34 -21.20
CA PHE A 282 2.40 -20.17 -22.06
C PHE A 282 3.18 -19.01 -21.43
N ALA A 283 2.99 -18.77 -20.13
CA ALA A 283 3.76 -17.81 -19.33
C ALA A 283 5.27 -18.09 -19.38
N ALA A 284 5.66 -19.35 -19.21
CA ALA A 284 7.06 -19.75 -19.27
C ALA A 284 7.67 -19.44 -20.65
N ASN A 285 6.99 -19.82 -21.72
CA ASN A 285 7.50 -19.59 -23.08
C ASN A 285 7.58 -18.10 -23.43
N VAL A 286 6.61 -17.28 -23.03
CA VAL A 286 6.68 -15.83 -23.24
C VAL A 286 7.80 -15.19 -22.43
N ALA A 287 7.99 -15.57 -21.16
CA ALA A 287 9.11 -15.09 -20.35
C ALA A 287 10.45 -15.37 -21.05
N LEU A 288 10.66 -16.59 -21.54
CA LEU A 288 11.86 -16.98 -22.27
C LEU A 288 12.01 -16.21 -23.60
N ALA A 289 10.91 -15.98 -24.32
CA ALA A 289 10.91 -15.25 -25.57
C ALA A 289 11.36 -13.79 -25.39
N ILE A 290 10.91 -13.12 -24.33
CA ILE A 290 11.34 -11.74 -24.01
C ILE A 290 12.72 -11.68 -23.33
N GLY A 291 13.28 -12.82 -22.92
CA GLY A 291 14.63 -12.91 -22.33
C GLY A 291 14.68 -13.00 -20.81
N ALA A 292 13.54 -13.15 -20.15
CA ALA A 292 13.43 -13.39 -18.71
C ALA A 292 13.58 -14.88 -18.35
N SER A 293 13.75 -15.15 -17.07
CA SER A 293 13.83 -16.52 -16.52
C SER A 293 12.57 -16.83 -15.70
N PRO A 294 11.64 -17.68 -16.19
CA PRO A 294 10.43 -18.01 -15.43
C PRO A 294 10.69 -19.08 -14.35
N ILE A 295 9.96 -18.98 -13.23
CA ILE A 295 9.74 -20.10 -12.30
C ILE A 295 8.25 -20.17 -11.93
N MET A 296 7.67 -21.38 -11.98
CA MET A 296 6.24 -21.63 -11.78
C MET A 296 5.99 -22.30 -10.41
N ALA A 297 6.43 -21.66 -9.32
CA ALA A 297 6.24 -22.16 -7.96
C ALA A 297 4.98 -21.54 -7.34
N ASN A 298 4.07 -22.37 -6.81
CA ASN A 298 2.85 -21.92 -6.13
C ASN A 298 2.90 -22.13 -4.62
N TYR A 299 3.96 -22.76 -4.09
CA TYR A 299 4.12 -22.99 -2.67
C TYR A 299 4.75 -21.77 -1.99
N GLY A 300 4.00 -21.13 -1.09
CA GLY A 300 4.38 -19.84 -0.52
C GLY A 300 5.63 -19.89 0.35
N GLU A 301 6.01 -21.06 0.88
CA GLU A 301 7.23 -21.20 1.69
C GLU A 301 8.51 -21.05 0.86
N GLU A 302 8.49 -21.41 -0.43
CA GLU A 302 9.64 -21.22 -1.32
C GLU A 302 9.91 -19.73 -1.63
N ALA A 303 8.91 -18.87 -1.44
CA ALA A 303 9.00 -17.46 -1.82
C ALA A 303 10.09 -16.70 -1.07
N ALA A 304 10.42 -17.10 0.16
CA ALA A 304 11.48 -16.48 0.96
C ALA A 304 12.88 -16.74 0.40
N ASP A 305 13.07 -17.83 -0.36
CA ASP A 305 14.33 -18.12 -1.04
C ASP A 305 14.33 -17.56 -2.45
N LEU A 306 13.21 -17.67 -3.17
CA LEU A 306 13.07 -17.14 -4.51
C LEU A 306 13.25 -15.62 -4.58
N CYS A 307 12.74 -14.86 -3.60
CA CYS A 307 12.87 -13.41 -3.60
C CYS A 307 14.33 -12.93 -3.47
N LYS A 308 15.22 -13.75 -2.89
CA LYS A 308 16.66 -13.46 -2.73
C LYS A 308 17.42 -13.63 -4.04
N LEU A 309 16.93 -14.45 -4.97
CA LEU A 309 17.52 -14.64 -6.31
C LEU A 309 17.37 -13.41 -7.22
N GLY A 310 16.67 -12.37 -6.74
CA GLY A 310 16.30 -11.22 -7.55
C GLY A 310 15.00 -11.46 -8.32
N GLY A 311 14.56 -10.46 -9.08
CA GLY A 311 13.33 -10.59 -9.87
C GLY A 311 12.09 -10.01 -9.22
N SER A 312 10.93 -10.53 -9.63
CA SER A 312 9.60 -10.08 -9.22
C SER A 312 8.62 -11.26 -9.09
N LEU A 313 7.57 -11.05 -8.30
CA LEU A 313 6.48 -12.01 -8.12
C LEU A 313 5.27 -11.62 -9.00
N VAL A 314 4.63 -12.61 -9.60
CA VAL A 314 3.31 -12.53 -10.22
C VAL A 314 2.34 -13.35 -9.38
N ILE A 315 1.28 -12.71 -8.89
CA ILE A 315 0.14 -13.38 -8.25
C ILE A 315 -1.04 -13.32 -9.22
N ASN A 316 -1.46 -14.49 -9.72
CA ASN A 316 -2.65 -14.61 -10.56
C ASN A 316 -3.69 -15.48 -9.84
N MET A 317 -4.87 -14.91 -9.58
CA MET A 317 -5.92 -15.59 -8.82
C MET A 317 -6.93 -16.37 -9.68
N GLY A 318 -6.57 -16.73 -10.92
CA GLY A 318 -7.44 -17.44 -11.87
C GLY A 318 -8.08 -18.71 -11.31
N THR A 319 -7.35 -19.44 -10.45
CA THR A 319 -7.84 -20.65 -9.75
C THR A 319 -7.66 -20.54 -8.25
N VAL A 320 -8.23 -19.48 -7.65
CA VAL A 320 -8.11 -19.24 -6.21
C VAL A 320 -8.72 -20.38 -5.37
N THR A 321 -7.93 -20.91 -4.45
CA THR A 321 -8.33 -21.85 -3.39
C THR A 321 -7.94 -21.25 -2.03
N PRO A 322 -8.48 -21.75 -0.90
CA PRO A 322 -8.05 -21.30 0.42
C PRO A 322 -6.54 -21.43 0.64
N ASP A 323 -5.95 -22.56 0.25
CA ASP A 323 -4.51 -22.80 0.35
C ASP A 323 -3.72 -21.89 -0.62
N GLY A 324 -4.22 -21.71 -1.84
CA GLY A 324 -3.63 -20.79 -2.81
C GLY A 324 -3.56 -19.36 -2.27
N LEU A 325 -4.66 -18.88 -1.68
CA LEU A 325 -4.71 -17.55 -1.06
C LEU A 325 -3.71 -17.42 0.10
N ALA A 326 -3.61 -18.43 0.96
CA ALA A 326 -2.61 -18.45 2.04
C ALA A 326 -1.18 -18.39 1.49
N ASN A 327 -0.89 -19.12 0.41
CA ASN A 327 0.40 -19.10 -0.26
C ASN A 327 0.69 -17.73 -0.91
N TYR A 328 -0.29 -17.10 -1.55
CA TYR A 328 -0.14 -15.76 -2.14
C TYR A 328 0.20 -14.72 -1.07
N VAL A 329 -0.45 -14.78 0.10
CA VAL A 329 -0.18 -13.88 1.22
C VAL A 329 1.24 -14.07 1.76
N LYS A 330 1.72 -15.33 1.89
CA LYS A 330 3.10 -15.62 2.32
C LYS A 330 4.11 -15.06 1.32
N ALA A 331 3.91 -15.32 0.03
CA ALA A 331 4.82 -14.86 -1.01
C ALA A 331 4.85 -13.33 -1.13
N LEU A 332 3.69 -12.67 -1.09
CA LEU A 332 3.58 -11.22 -1.09
C LEU A 332 4.41 -10.59 0.05
N LYS A 333 4.27 -11.11 1.27
CA LYS A 333 5.04 -10.63 2.43
C LYS A 333 6.55 -10.84 2.24
N ALA A 334 6.96 -12.02 1.77
CA ALA A 334 8.37 -12.32 1.51
C ALA A 334 8.99 -11.36 0.48
N TYR A 335 8.28 -11.06 -0.61
CA TYR A 335 8.77 -10.13 -1.64
C TYR A 335 8.79 -8.68 -1.15
N ASN A 336 7.76 -8.22 -0.44
CA ASN A 336 7.73 -6.88 0.16
C ASN A 336 8.86 -6.67 1.18
N GLN A 337 9.22 -7.68 1.97
CA GLN A 337 10.29 -7.60 2.97
C GLN A 337 11.68 -7.35 2.36
N VAL A 338 11.94 -7.88 1.16
CA VAL A 338 13.22 -7.69 0.45
C VAL A 338 13.15 -6.59 -0.61
N GLY A 339 12.02 -5.88 -0.71
CA GLY A 339 11.83 -4.79 -1.66
C GLY A 339 11.71 -5.22 -3.12
N ARG A 340 11.29 -6.46 -3.38
CA ARG A 340 11.11 -6.97 -4.75
C ARG A 340 9.69 -6.73 -5.26
N PRO A 341 9.52 -6.37 -6.56
CA PRO A 341 8.21 -6.00 -7.08
C PRO A 341 7.21 -7.15 -7.08
N VAL A 342 5.93 -6.82 -6.88
CA VAL A 342 4.80 -7.74 -7.02
C VAL A 342 3.79 -7.23 -8.05
N VAL A 343 3.51 -8.05 -9.05
CA VAL A 343 2.44 -7.85 -10.05
C VAL A 343 1.24 -8.70 -9.66
N PHE A 344 0.06 -8.08 -9.59
CA PHE A 344 -1.18 -8.77 -9.26
C PHE A 344 -2.16 -8.76 -10.43
N ASP A 345 -2.64 -9.96 -10.78
CA ASP A 345 -3.67 -10.20 -11.78
C ASP A 345 -4.92 -10.79 -11.09
N PRO A 346 -5.95 -9.96 -10.84
CA PRO A 346 -7.14 -10.28 -10.05
C PRO A 346 -8.18 -11.03 -10.90
N VAL A 347 -7.77 -12.03 -11.69
CA VAL A 347 -8.60 -12.70 -12.70
C VAL A 347 -10.00 -13.03 -12.17
N GLY A 348 -11.02 -12.51 -12.85
CA GLY A 348 -12.42 -12.70 -12.51
C GLY A 348 -12.85 -12.10 -11.16
N ALA A 349 -12.16 -11.06 -10.66
CA ALA A 349 -12.42 -10.41 -9.38
C ALA A 349 -13.92 -10.20 -9.09
N GLY A 350 -14.66 -9.72 -10.10
CA GLY A 350 -16.08 -9.41 -9.99
C GLY A 350 -17.01 -10.62 -10.06
N ALA A 351 -16.53 -11.77 -10.51
CA ALA A 351 -17.39 -12.90 -10.90
C ALA A 351 -18.10 -13.58 -9.71
N THR A 352 -17.43 -13.70 -8.55
CA THR A 352 -18.00 -14.37 -7.37
C THR A 352 -17.65 -13.66 -6.06
N SER A 353 -18.46 -13.87 -5.02
CA SER A 353 -18.18 -13.34 -3.67
C SER A 353 -16.86 -13.85 -3.10
N VAL A 354 -16.50 -15.10 -3.40
CA VAL A 354 -15.21 -15.70 -3.00
C VAL A 354 -14.04 -14.96 -3.64
N ARG A 355 -14.11 -14.64 -4.93
CA ARG A 355 -13.07 -13.87 -5.63
C ARG A 355 -12.96 -12.45 -5.09
N ARG A 356 -14.09 -11.76 -4.87
CA ARG A 356 -14.09 -10.43 -4.22
C ARG A 356 -13.45 -10.46 -2.83
N SER A 357 -13.73 -11.50 -2.04
CA SER A 357 -13.12 -11.68 -0.71
C SER A 357 -11.60 -11.92 -0.80
N ALA A 358 -11.16 -12.74 -1.76
CA ALA A 358 -9.74 -13.00 -2.00
C ALA A 358 -8.98 -11.72 -2.42
N VAL A 359 -9.56 -10.90 -3.31
CA VAL A 359 -8.99 -9.59 -3.68
C VAL A 359 -8.81 -8.70 -2.45
N LYS A 360 -9.85 -8.56 -1.62
CA LYS A 360 -9.77 -7.78 -0.37
C LYS A 360 -8.65 -8.29 0.54
N THR A 361 -8.50 -9.61 0.64
CA THR A 361 -7.46 -10.24 1.46
C THR A 361 -6.06 -9.92 0.93
N ILE A 362 -5.84 -10.01 -0.39
CA ILE A 362 -4.53 -9.73 -1.01
C ILE A 362 -4.17 -8.25 -0.85
N LEU A 363 -5.09 -7.33 -1.16
CA LEU A 363 -4.88 -5.88 -0.98
C LEU A 363 -4.60 -5.48 0.49
N ALA A 364 -5.15 -6.23 1.44
CA ALA A 364 -4.89 -6.02 2.86
C ALA A 364 -3.58 -6.66 3.35
N SER A 365 -2.96 -7.55 2.57
CA SER A 365 -1.85 -8.38 3.03
C SER A 365 -0.47 -7.81 2.75
N GLY A 366 -0.35 -6.87 1.82
CA GLY A 366 0.92 -6.27 1.42
C GLY A 366 0.76 -5.20 0.35
N TYR A 367 1.88 -4.72 -0.16
CA TYR A 367 1.97 -3.72 -1.21
C TYR A 367 2.17 -4.38 -2.59
N LEU A 368 1.45 -3.88 -3.59
CA LEU A 368 1.48 -4.36 -4.96
C LEU A 368 2.02 -3.24 -5.85
N ASP A 369 3.04 -3.54 -6.63
CA ASP A 369 3.72 -2.58 -7.51
C ASP A 369 2.96 -2.31 -8.79
N VAL A 370 2.32 -3.36 -9.33
CA VAL A 370 1.47 -3.28 -10.51
C VAL A 370 0.23 -4.12 -10.29
N ILE A 371 -0.95 -3.57 -10.60
CA ILE A 371 -2.19 -4.33 -10.70
C ILE A 371 -2.68 -4.26 -12.14
N LYS A 372 -2.93 -5.41 -12.75
CA LYS A 372 -3.39 -5.50 -14.13
C LYS A 372 -4.71 -6.27 -14.19
N GLY A 373 -5.69 -5.75 -14.91
CA GLY A 373 -6.94 -6.46 -15.19
C GLY A 373 -7.68 -5.87 -16.39
N ASN A 374 -8.79 -6.49 -16.77
CA ASN A 374 -9.75 -5.88 -17.70
C ASN A 374 -10.63 -4.82 -17.00
N GLU A 375 -11.45 -4.09 -17.78
CA GLU A 375 -12.34 -3.04 -17.25
C GLU A 375 -13.15 -3.49 -16.02
N GLY A 376 -13.81 -4.66 -16.08
CA GLY A 376 -14.68 -5.10 -14.98
C GLY A 376 -13.91 -5.57 -13.73
N GLU A 377 -12.68 -6.09 -13.90
CA GLU A 377 -11.79 -6.40 -12.78
C GLU A 377 -11.29 -5.13 -12.09
N ILE A 378 -10.89 -4.13 -12.88
CA ILE A 378 -10.46 -2.82 -12.37
C ILE A 378 -11.62 -2.08 -11.69
N ARG A 379 -12.84 -2.13 -12.23
CA ARG A 379 -14.06 -1.60 -11.57
C ARG A 379 -14.33 -2.28 -10.24
N THR A 380 -14.17 -3.60 -10.18
CA THR A 380 -14.31 -4.37 -8.92
C THR A 380 -13.28 -3.93 -7.89
N LEU A 381 -12.02 -3.74 -8.30
CA LEU A 381 -10.96 -3.22 -7.42
C LEU A 381 -11.24 -1.79 -6.94
N PHE A 382 -11.83 -0.97 -7.82
CA PHE A 382 -12.22 0.39 -7.47
C PHE A 382 -13.34 0.43 -6.42
N GLY A 383 -14.16 -0.62 -6.35
CA GLY A 383 -15.32 -0.70 -5.44
C GLY A 383 -16.64 -0.31 -6.10
N ASP A 384 -16.69 -0.34 -7.43
CA ASP A 384 -17.93 -0.16 -8.18
C ASP A 384 -18.66 -1.52 -8.26
N ASP A 385 -19.56 -1.75 -7.30
CA ASP A 385 -20.33 -2.98 -7.15
C ASP A 385 -21.45 -3.14 -8.21
N GLY A 386 -21.55 -2.20 -9.17
CA GLY A 386 -22.71 -2.02 -10.04
C GLY A 386 -22.95 -3.04 -11.15
N THR A 387 -22.03 -3.98 -11.41
CA THR A 387 -22.22 -4.97 -12.50
C THR A 387 -21.57 -6.31 -12.17
N GLN A 388 -22.38 -7.35 -11.98
CA GLN A 388 -21.89 -8.72 -11.85
C GLN A 388 -21.27 -9.18 -13.18
N GLN A 389 -19.95 -9.40 -13.21
CA GLN A 389 -19.28 -9.97 -14.39
C GLN A 389 -19.79 -11.39 -14.65
N ARG A 390 -20.19 -11.67 -15.90
CA ARG A 390 -20.42 -13.03 -16.39
C ARG A 390 -19.09 -13.58 -16.93
N GLY A 391 -18.32 -14.29 -16.11
CA GLY A 391 -17.04 -14.87 -16.54
C GLY A 391 -15.89 -13.86 -16.64
N VAL A 392 -14.88 -14.17 -17.46
CA VAL A 392 -13.68 -13.33 -17.72
C VAL A 392 -13.76 -12.52 -19.02
N ASP A 393 -14.89 -12.60 -19.73
CA ASP A 393 -15.07 -11.95 -21.02
C ASP A 393 -15.23 -10.43 -20.86
N SER A 394 -14.61 -9.66 -21.75
CA SER A 394 -14.53 -8.19 -21.66
C SER A 394 -15.69 -7.51 -22.39
N SER A 395 -16.74 -7.10 -21.69
CA SER A 395 -17.75 -6.17 -22.20
C SER A 395 -17.47 -4.76 -21.67
N SER A 396 -17.11 -3.82 -22.55
CA SER A 396 -16.77 -2.46 -22.15
C SER A 396 -18.00 -1.56 -22.09
N THR A 397 -18.13 -0.81 -21.00
CA THR A 397 -19.27 0.09 -20.73
C THR A 397 -18.85 1.54 -20.58
N LEU A 398 -17.56 1.79 -20.30
CA LEU A 398 -17.00 3.13 -20.10
C LEU A 398 -16.42 3.70 -21.40
N ASP A 399 -16.51 5.02 -21.56
CA ASP A 399 -15.79 5.72 -22.62
C ASP A 399 -14.29 5.86 -22.30
N ALA A 400 -13.53 6.42 -23.24
CA ALA A 400 -12.08 6.57 -23.12
C ALA A 400 -11.65 7.46 -21.93
N ALA A 401 -12.35 8.57 -21.71
CA ALA A 401 -12.02 9.51 -20.63
C ALA A 401 -12.32 8.89 -19.27
N GLN A 402 -13.46 8.21 -19.13
CA GLN A 402 -13.86 7.50 -17.93
C GLN A 402 -12.88 6.37 -17.57
N LYS A 403 -12.37 5.63 -18.56
CA LYS A 403 -11.33 4.61 -18.34
C LYS A 403 -10.02 5.21 -17.84
N ALA A 404 -9.55 6.28 -18.49
CA ALA A 404 -8.34 6.98 -18.09
C ALA A 404 -8.44 7.51 -16.66
N GLU A 405 -9.56 8.13 -16.30
CA GLU A 405 -9.82 8.64 -14.96
C GLU A 405 -9.92 7.50 -13.92
N LEU A 406 -10.56 6.38 -14.27
CA LEU A 406 -10.68 5.22 -13.39
C LEU A 406 -9.32 4.62 -13.03
N VAL A 407 -8.45 4.39 -14.03
CA VAL A 407 -7.09 3.87 -13.75
C VAL A 407 -6.25 4.88 -12.98
N GLN A 408 -6.37 6.19 -13.29
CA GLN A 408 -5.65 7.24 -12.59
C GLN A 408 -6.03 7.30 -11.11
N LYS A 409 -7.34 7.36 -10.81
CA LYS A 409 -7.82 7.40 -9.43
C LYS A 409 -7.43 6.15 -8.67
N LEU A 410 -7.53 4.97 -9.28
CA LEU A 410 -7.13 3.73 -8.62
C LEU A 410 -5.62 3.69 -8.35
N ALA A 411 -4.80 4.08 -9.33
CA ALA A 411 -3.34 4.13 -9.20
C ALA A 411 -2.89 5.12 -8.11
N ALA A 412 -3.47 6.33 -8.11
CA ALA A 412 -3.25 7.31 -7.05
C ALA A 412 -3.73 6.79 -5.68
N ARG A 413 -4.84 6.04 -5.66
CA ARG A 413 -5.40 5.46 -4.43
C ARG A 413 -4.43 4.50 -3.78
N GLU A 414 -3.96 3.53 -4.56
CA GLU A 414 -3.11 2.42 -4.11
C GLU A 414 -1.61 2.77 -4.12
N LYS A 415 -1.23 3.91 -4.69
CA LYS A 415 0.15 4.35 -4.94
C LYS A 415 0.96 3.33 -5.74
N ASN A 416 0.40 2.82 -6.83
CA ASN A 416 1.03 1.82 -7.68
C ASN A 416 0.70 2.04 -9.15
N VAL A 417 1.18 1.14 -10.02
CA VAL A 417 0.81 1.17 -11.44
C VAL A 417 -0.46 0.34 -11.66
N ILE A 418 -1.44 0.90 -12.35
CA ILE A 418 -2.65 0.21 -12.79
C ILE A 418 -2.60 0.05 -14.30
N ILE A 419 -2.86 -1.17 -14.77
CA ILE A 419 -3.00 -1.51 -16.18
C ILE A 419 -4.42 -2.03 -16.42
N MET A 420 -5.18 -1.34 -17.25
CA MET A 420 -6.48 -1.78 -17.75
C MET A 420 -6.34 -2.24 -19.19
N THR A 421 -6.47 -3.54 -19.43
CA THR A 421 -6.40 -4.11 -20.79
C THR A 421 -7.76 -4.10 -21.48
N GLY A 422 -7.78 -3.93 -22.79
CA GLY A 422 -8.99 -3.90 -23.62
C GLY A 422 -8.67 -3.83 -25.12
N LYS A 423 -9.52 -3.15 -25.89
CA LYS A 423 -9.20 -2.80 -27.29
C LYS A 423 -8.10 -1.74 -27.35
N THR A 424 -8.21 -0.76 -26.47
CA THR A 424 -7.20 0.25 -26.17
C THR A 424 -6.87 0.08 -24.70
N ASP A 425 -5.60 -0.06 -24.40
CA ASP A 425 -5.10 -0.29 -23.05
C ASP A 425 -4.85 1.05 -22.35
N TYR A 426 -5.08 1.12 -21.04
CA TYR A 426 -4.84 2.31 -20.23
C TYR A 426 -3.91 1.98 -19.06
N VAL A 427 -2.86 2.77 -18.88
CA VAL A 427 -1.80 2.53 -17.90
C VAL A 427 -1.57 3.81 -17.10
N SER A 428 -1.62 3.74 -15.77
CA SER A 428 -1.42 4.91 -14.91
C SER A 428 -0.62 4.61 -13.66
N ASP A 429 0.19 5.57 -13.20
CA ASP A 429 0.85 5.56 -11.88
C ASP A 429 0.19 6.51 -10.88
N GLY A 430 -0.96 7.08 -11.24
CA GLY A 430 -1.73 8.04 -10.46
C GLY A 430 -1.43 9.50 -10.80
N GLU A 431 -0.27 9.78 -11.39
CA GLU A 431 0.14 11.12 -11.83
C GLU A 431 0.11 11.24 -13.35
N ARG A 432 0.56 10.19 -14.04
CA ARG A 432 0.65 10.11 -15.50
C ARG A 432 -0.25 8.98 -15.97
N THR A 433 -1.06 9.23 -16.99
CA THR A 433 -1.87 8.18 -17.63
C THR A 433 -1.61 8.15 -19.13
N PHE A 434 -1.34 6.95 -19.64
CA PHE A 434 -1.10 6.69 -21.06
C PHE A 434 -2.14 5.70 -21.61
N SER A 435 -2.43 5.83 -22.89
CA SER A 435 -3.19 4.85 -23.67
C SER A 435 -2.30 4.18 -24.72
N LEU A 436 -2.53 2.89 -24.98
CA LEU A 436 -1.91 2.14 -26.07
C LEU A 436 -3.00 1.61 -27.00
N ASP A 437 -2.78 1.78 -28.31
CA ASP A 437 -3.72 1.34 -29.36
C ASP A 437 -3.04 0.40 -30.36
N ASN A 438 -2.11 -0.44 -29.87
CA ASN A 438 -1.55 -1.56 -30.61
C ASN A 438 -2.27 -2.87 -30.25
N GLY A 439 -1.96 -3.94 -30.99
CA GLY A 439 -2.38 -5.30 -30.69
C GLY A 439 -3.29 -5.91 -31.76
N HIS A 440 -3.84 -7.09 -31.47
CA HIS A 440 -4.68 -7.80 -32.44
C HIS A 440 -5.82 -8.57 -31.77
N PRO A 441 -7.02 -8.67 -32.39
CA PRO A 441 -8.16 -9.43 -31.85
C PRO A 441 -7.87 -10.89 -31.50
N TYR A 442 -6.86 -11.52 -32.12
CA TYR A 442 -6.44 -12.88 -31.76
C TYR A 442 -5.93 -13.00 -30.33
N LEU A 443 -5.43 -11.92 -29.73
CA LEU A 443 -5.08 -11.93 -28.30
C LEU A 443 -6.29 -12.29 -27.44
N ALA A 444 -7.50 -11.84 -27.78
CA ALA A 444 -8.72 -12.19 -27.05
C ALA A 444 -9.24 -13.61 -27.34
N MET A 445 -8.73 -14.27 -28.40
CA MET A 445 -9.15 -15.62 -28.80
C MET A 445 -8.21 -16.73 -28.30
N VAL A 446 -7.09 -16.36 -27.68
CA VAL A 446 -6.14 -17.28 -27.07
C VAL A 446 -6.25 -17.18 -25.55
N THR A 447 -6.50 -18.31 -24.90
CA THR A 447 -6.60 -18.38 -23.45
C THR A 447 -5.31 -17.90 -22.79
N GLY A 448 -5.43 -17.05 -21.77
CA GLY A 448 -4.31 -16.66 -20.92
C GLY A 448 -3.37 -15.58 -21.47
N THR A 449 -3.60 -15.02 -22.66
CA THR A 449 -2.80 -13.88 -23.18
C THR A 449 -2.77 -12.73 -22.19
N GLY A 450 -3.93 -12.36 -21.65
CA GLY A 450 -4.05 -11.37 -20.58
C GLY A 450 -3.24 -11.74 -19.34
N CYS A 451 -3.25 -13.00 -18.90
CA CYS A 451 -2.49 -13.43 -17.73
C CYS A 451 -0.97 -13.41 -17.97
N VAL A 452 -0.55 -13.81 -19.17
CA VAL A 452 0.87 -13.87 -19.55
C VAL A 452 1.48 -12.48 -19.75
N LEU A 453 0.68 -11.45 -20.06
CA LEU A 453 1.15 -10.07 -19.99
C LEU A 453 1.65 -9.71 -18.58
N GLY A 454 1.04 -10.25 -17.52
CA GLY A 454 1.53 -10.07 -16.15
C GLY A 454 2.96 -10.60 -15.96
N THR A 455 3.31 -11.72 -16.61
CA THR A 455 4.66 -12.27 -16.63
C THR A 455 5.64 -11.32 -17.32
N ALA A 456 5.28 -10.76 -18.47
CA ALA A 456 6.13 -9.80 -19.18
C ALA A 456 6.35 -8.50 -18.37
N VAL A 457 5.27 -7.96 -17.79
CA VAL A 457 5.32 -6.78 -16.90
C VAL A 457 6.24 -7.05 -15.70
N SER A 458 6.15 -8.23 -15.09
CA SER A 458 6.99 -8.62 -13.96
C SER A 458 8.49 -8.56 -14.30
N ALA A 459 8.88 -9.11 -15.44
CA ALA A 459 10.27 -9.07 -15.91
C ALA A 459 10.77 -7.63 -16.11
N ALA A 460 9.93 -6.74 -16.63
CA ALA A 460 10.27 -5.35 -16.82
C ALA A 460 10.47 -4.59 -15.50
N VAL A 461 9.51 -4.70 -14.57
CA VAL A 461 9.60 -3.99 -13.28
C VAL A 461 10.71 -4.53 -12.39
N ALA A 462 11.10 -5.80 -12.55
CA ALA A 462 12.23 -6.39 -11.85
C ALA A 462 13.57 -5.73 -12.22
N ILE A 463 13.72 -5.22 -13.44
CA ILE A 463 14.99 -4.70 -13.98
C ILE A 463 14.98 -3.19 -14.25
N SER A 464 13.83 -2.52 -14.16
CA SER A 464 13.71 -1.09 -14.51
C SER A 464 14.43 -0.16 -13.54
N GLY A 465 14.56 -0.53 -12.27
CA GLY A 465 15.30 0.23 -11.25
C GLY A 465 14.67 1.57 -10.85
N GLY A 466 13.40 1.84 -11.21
CA GLY A 466 12.71 3.07 -10.81
C GLY A 466 11.33 3.24 -11.42
N ASP A 467 11.27 3.69 -12.69
CA ASP A 467 10.01 4.01 -13.36
C ASP A 467 9.23 2.75 -13.80
N LYS A 468 8.40 2.24 -12.89
CA LYS A 468 7.57 1.05 -13.11
C LYS A 468 6.51 1.26 -14.21
N LEU A 469 6.05 2.50 -14.42
CA LEU A 469 5.10 2.83 -15.49
C LEU A 469 5.77 2.67 -16.85
N ALA A 470 6.94 3.30 -17.04
CA ALA A 470 7.72 3.17 -18.27
C ALA A 470 8.11 1.70 -18.54
N ALA A 471 8.47 0.96 -17.49
CA ALA A 471 8.76 -0.47 -17.60
C ALA A 471 7.57 -1.28 -18.12
N ALA A 472 6.38 -1.05 -17.56
CA ALA A 472 5.15 -1.70 -18.00
C ALA A 472 4.80 -1.33 -19.45
N LEU A 473 4.82 -0.04 -19.79
CA LEU A 473 4.55 0.46 -21.15
C LEU A 473 5.49 -0.14 -22.19
N ALA A 474 6.78 -0.24 -21.90
CA ALA A 474 7.77 -0.79 -22.83
C ALA A 474 7.48 -2.24 -23.22
N VAL A 475 7.17 -3.10 -22.24
CA VAL A 475 6.84 -4.51 -22.54
C VAL A 475 5.43 -4.69 -23.08
N MET A 476 4.49 -3.80 -22.75
CA MET A 476 3.17 -3.81 -23.40
C MET A 476 3.29 -3.48 -24.89
N LEU A 477 4.05 -2.44 -25.26
CA LEU A 477 4.34 -2.13 -26.67
C LEU A 477 5.04 -3.29 -27.38
N GLN A 478 6.06 -3.90 -26.77
CA GLN A 478 6.70 -5.10 -27.32
C GLN A 478 5.69 -6.23 -27.55
N PHE A 479 4.78 -6.45 -26.59
CA PHE A 479 3.78 -7.51 -26.61
C PHE A 479 2.71 -7.26 -27.69
N GLU A 480 2.15 -6.07 -27.75
CA GLU A 480 1.10 -5.72 -28.70
C GLU A 480 1.60 -5.66 -30.14
N ILE A 481 2.79 -5.08 -30.38
CA ILE A 481 3.38 -5.03 -31.72
C ILE A 481 3.81 -6.43 -32.18
N ALA A 482 4.29 -7.30 -31.28
CA ALA A 482 4.53 -8.71 -31.63
C ALA A 482 3.24 -9.41 -32.06
N ALA A 483 2.10 -9.11 -31.43
CA ALA A 483 0.81 -9.67 -31.80
C ALA A 483 0.37 -9.21 -33.19
N GLU A 484 0.51 -7.93 -33.53
CA GLU A 484 0.22 -7.41 -34.88
C GLU A 484 1.10 -8.09 -35.94
N LYS A 485 2.42 -8.16 -35.70
CA LYS A 485 3.35 -8.83 -36.60
C LYS A 485 3.00 -10.29 -36.78
N ALA A 486 2.68 -11.00 -35.70
CA ALA A 486 2.31 -12.40 -35.76
C ALA A 486 1.04 -12.60 -36.59
N ALA A 487 0.01 -11.78 -36.37
CA ALA A 487 -1.23 -11.84 -37.13
C ALA A 487 -1.06 -11.52 -38.62
N SER A 488 -0.07 -10.69 -38.97
CA SER A 488 0.25 -10.35 -40.37
C SER A 488 1.01 -11.44 -41.14
N ARG A 489 1.52 -12.48 -40.44
CA ARG A 489 2.27 -13.55 -41.11
C ARG A 489 1.35 -14.45 -41.93
N THR A 490 1.81 -14.85 -43.11
CA THR A 490 1.04 -15.69 -44.04
C THR A 490 0.75 -17.10 -43.52
N ASP A 491 1.56 -17.61 -42.59
CA ASP A 491 1.37 -18.92 -41.96
C ASP A 491 0.37 -18.89 -40.78
N VAL A 492 -0.07 -17.70 -40.36
CA VAL A 492 -1.13 -17.56 -39.35
C VAL A 492 -2.49 -17.59 -40.02
N GLN A 493 -3.29 -18.57 -39.62
CA GLN A 493 -4.59 -18.92 -40.22
C GLN A 493 -5.72 -18.89 -39.16
N GLY A 494 -5.40 -18.47 -37.94
CA GLY A 494 -6.32 -18.40 -36.82
C GLY A 494 -5.61 -18.46 -35.47
N PRO A 495 -6.37 -18.47 -34.36
CA PRO A 495 -5.82 -18.41 -33.00
C PRO A 495 -4.83 -19.53 -32.67
N GLY A 496 -5.01 -20.73 -33.22
CA GLY A 496 -4.11 -21.86 -32.98
C GLY A 496 -2.69 -21.65 -33.53
N THR A 497 -2.57 -21.23 -34.79
CA THR A 497 -1.27 -20.91 -35.42
C THR A 497 -0.70 -19.58 -34.97
N PHE A 498 -1.56 -18.67 -34.49
CA PHE A 498 -1.15 -17.39 -33.91
C PHE A 498 -0.25 -17.54 -32.67
N VAL A 499 -0.51 -18.50 -31.76
CA VAL A 499 0.26 -18.64 -30.51
C VAL A 499 1.76 -18.81 -30.76
N ALA A 500 2.12 -19.74 -31.65
CA ALA A 500 3.52 -19.99 -31.98
C ALA A 500 4.15 -18.77 -32.67
N ALA A 501 3.44 -18.20 -33.66
CA ALA A 501 3.89 -17.00 -34.35
C ALA A 501 4.08 -15.81 -33.40
N PHE A 502 3.22 -15.65 -32.41
CA PHE A 502 3.30 -14.60 -31.40
C PHE A 502 4.56 -14.73 -30.54
N ILE A 503 4.86 -15.93 -30.06
CA ILE A 503 6.08 -16.22 -29.29
C ILE A 503 7.33 -15.96 -30.15
N ASP A 504 7.31 -16.36 -31.43
CA ASP A 504 8.40 -16.08 -32.37
C ASP A 504 8.63 -14.57 -32.56
N GLU A 505 7.56 -13.79 -32.74
CA GLU A 505 7.68 -12.34 -32.95
C GLU A 505 8.19 -11.62 -31.69
N LEU A 506 7.80 -12.06 -30.49
CA LEU A 506 8.39 -11.57 -29.23
C LEU A 506 9.92 -11.80 -29.21
N TYR A 507 10.34 -13.03 -29.55
CA TYR A 507 11.75 -13.39 -29.64
C TYR A 507 12.49 -12.54 -30.69
N LYS A 508 11.91 -12.36 -31.87
CA LYS A 508 12.50 -11.56 -32.95
C LYS A 508 12.65 -10.10 -32.56
N ILE A 509 11.62 -9.48 -31.98
CA ILE A 509 11.68 -8.09 -31.50
C ILE A 509 12.79 -7.93 -30.46
N ARG A 510 12.89 -8.85 -29.49
CA ARG A 510 13.98 -8.84 -28.51
C ARG A 510 15.35 -8.90 -29.18
N GLN A 511 15.54 -9.83 -30.13
CA GLN A 511 16.82 -10.01 -30.83
C GLN A 511 17.18 -8.83 -31.73
N ALA A 512 16.19 -8.23 -32.40
CA ALA A 512 16.37 -7.02 -33.18
C ALA A 512 16.82 -5.86 -32.29
N THR A 513 16.13 -5.65 -31.17
CA THR A 513 16.44 -4.59 -30.20
C THR A 513 17.83 -4.75 -29.58
N ALA A 514 18.27 -5.99 -29.32
CA ALA A 514 19.62 -6.30 -28.85
C ALA A 514 20.72 -5.95 -29.87
N LYS A 515 20.37 -5.86 -31.17
CA LYS A 515 21.25 -5.47 -32.28
C LYS A 515 21.01 -4.03 -32.74
N ASP A 516 20.35 -3.22 -31.91
CA ASP A 516 19.98 -1.82 -32.22
C ASP A 516 19.03 -1.65 -33.43
N ASP A 517 18.35 -2.72 -33.86
CA ASP A 517 17.26 -2.63 -34.84
C ASP A 517 15.93 -2.32 -34.13
N LEU A 518 15.52 -1.06 -34.25
CA LEU A 518 14.32 -0.50 -33.63
C LEU A 518 13.20 -0.26 -34.65
N THR A 519 13.29 -0.84 -35.85
CA THR A 519 12.27 -0.66 -36.90
C THR A 519 10.87 -1.08 -36.46
N TRP A 520 10.77 -2.06 -35.55
CA TRP A 520 9.50 -2.49 -34.98
C TRP A 520 8.80 -1.41 -34.15
N LEU A 521 9.53 -0.44 -33.58
CA LEU A 521 8.95 0.60 -32.74
C LEU A 521 8.27 1.71 -33.55
N SER A 522 8.50 1.79 -34.86
CA SER A 522 7.92 2.83 -35.72
C SER A 522 6.40 2.74 -35.86
N VAL A 523 5.79 1.62 -35.48
CA VAL A 523 4.34 1.39 -35.47
C VAL A 523 3.74 1.52 -34.06
N ALA A 524 4.51 2.01 -33.09
CA ALA A 524 4.02 2.20 -31.74
C ALA A 524 2.96 3.30 -31.67
N HIS A 525 1.82 2.96 -31.08
CA HIS A 525 0.69 3.85 -30.84
C HIS A 525 0.52 4.04 -29.34
N VAL A 526 1.27 4.98 -28.77
CA VAL A 526 1.17 5.40 -27.37
C VAL A 526 0.85 6.88 -27.29
N SER A 527 -0.06 7.25 -26.39
CA SER A 527 -0.46 8.65 -26.18
C SER A 527 -0.62 8.94 -24.70
N ARG A 528 -0.22 10.13 -24.27
CA ARG A 528 -0.56 10.61 -22.92
C ARG A 528 -1.98 11.15 -22.92
N VAL A 529 -2.79 10.71 -21.95
CA VAL A 529 -4.20 11.09 -21.85
C VAL A 529 -4.54 11.88 -20.58
N LEU A 530 -3.78 11.71 -19.48
CA LEU A 530 -3.86 12.52 -18.26
C LEU A 530 -2.45 12.79 -17.67
#